data_AF-A0A7S0QRH1-F1
#
_entry.id   AF-A0A7S0QRH1-F1
#
_cell.length_a   1.000
_cell.length_b   1.000
_cell.length_c   1.000
_cell.angle_alpha   90.00
_cell.angle_beta   90.00
_cell.angle_gamma   90.00
#
_symmetry.space_group_name_H-M   'P 1'
#
loop_
_entity.id
_entity.type
_entity.pdbx_description
1 polymer ?
#
loop_
_entity_poly.entity_id
_entity_poly.type
_entity_poly.pdbx_seq_one_letter_code
_entity_poly.pdbx_strand_id
1 'polypeptide(L)'
;GGGGGGGAEEARRYAALAVANLSSEAENQAAMSAVPSIFRDLAGLLGTTDRETRCYAVGSLANLAYRSPDNQRRISAVPGALEGLARILATEGDAPDLCRHSARALANISRGGGGGGGG
;
A
#
# COMPACT_ATOMS: atom_id res chain seq x y z
N GLY A 1 11.99 -25.17 20.73
CA GLY A 1 12.40 -23.76 20.70
C GLY A 1 11.45 -23.01 19.82
N GLY A 2 10.67 -22.08 20.37
CA GLY A 2 9.64 -21.36 19.63
C GLY A 2 9.19 -20.17 20.45
N GLY A 3 9.85 -19.03 20.28
CA GLY A 3 9.63 -17.84 21.07
C GLY A 3 10.58 -16.76 20.60
N GLY A 4 10.20 -16.06 19.53
CA GLY A 4 11.02 -15.00 18.93
C GLY A 4 10.43 -14.37 17.68
N GLY A 5 9.50 -15.04 16.99
CA GLY A 5 8.87 -14.52 15.76
C GLY A 5 7.73 -13.52 16.00
N GLY A 6 6.91 -13.71 17.03
CA GLY A 6 5.66 -12.95 17.21
C GLY A 6 5.85 -11.46 17.44
N GLY A 7 6.84 -11.04 18.23
CA GLY A 7 7.04 -9.62 18.56
C GLY A 7 7.46 -8.77 17.35
N ALA A 8 8.21 -9.34 16.40
CA ALA A 8 8.64 -8.62 15.20
C ALA A 8 7.54 -8.52 14.13
N GLU A 9 6.63 -9.49 14.09
CA GLU A 9 5.43 -9.43 13.24
C GLU A 9 4.41 -8.45 13.81
N GLU A 10 4.20 -8.47 15.13
CA GLU A 10 3.31 -7.57 15.83
C GLU A 10 3.78 -6.11 15.75
N ALA A 11 5.08 -5.85 15.93
CA ALA A 11 5.65 -4.53 15.71
C ALA A 11 5.45 -4.03 14.26
N ARG A 12 5.64 -4.91 13.26
CA ARG A 12 5.40 -4.56 11.84
C ARG A 12 3.94 -4.23 11.57
N ARG A 13 3.03 -4.98 12.16
CA ARG A 13 1.58 -4.76 12.03
C ARG A 13 1.16 -3.42 12.62
N TYR A 14 1.63 -3.10 13.83
CA TYR A 14 1.35 -1.80 14.45
C TYR A 14 1.96 -0.63 13.66
N ALA A 15 3.17 -0.81 13.13
CA ALA A 15 3.79 0.19 12.25
C ALA A 15 2.96 0.40 10.97
N ALA A 16 2.51 -0.68 10.32
CA ALA A 16 1.68 -0.61 9.13
C ALA A 16 0.32 0.06 9.42
N LEU A 17 -0.30 -0.25 10.56
CA LEU A 17 -1.52 0.40 11.04
C LEU A 17 -1.31 1.91 11.25
N ALA A 18 -0.22 2.30 11.91
CA ALA A 18 0.09 3.72 12.13
C ALA A 18 0.27 4.47 10.80
N VAL A 19 0.96 3.86 9.85
CA VAL A 19 1.13 4.39 8.48
C VAL A 19 -0.21 4.50 7.75
N ALA A 20 -1.09 3.49 7.87
CA ALA A 20 -2.41 3.53 7.26
C ALA A 20 -3.26 4.69 7.81
N ASN A 21 -3.23 4.89 9.12
CA ASN A 21 -3.92 5.99 9.79
C ASN A 21 -3.33 7.35 9.41
N LEU A 22 -2.01 7.50 9.38
CA LEU A 22 -1.39 8.76 8.97
C LEU A 22 -1.75 9.10 7.53
N SER A 23 -1.69 8.12 6.63
CA SER A 23 -1.95 8.33 5.20
C SER A 23 -3.39 8.75 4.86
N SER A 24 -4.36 8.57 5.77
CA SER A 24 -5.76 8.97 5.51
C SER A 24 -5.90 10.48 5.35
N GLU A 25 -5.02 11.26 5.98
CA GLU A 25 -5.04 12.72 5.94
C GLU A 25 -4.13 13.26 4.83
N ALA A 26 -4.64 14.16 4.00
CA ALA A 26 -3.91 14.70 2.85
C ALA A 26 -2.60 15.40 3.25
N GLU A 27 -2.58 16.09 4.38
CA GLU A 27 -1.41 16.78 4.93
C GLU A 27 -0.28 15.79 5.25
N ASN A 28 -0.63 14.64 5.81
CA ASN A 28 0.32 13.59 6.15
C ASN A 28 0.82 12.85 4.90
N GLN A 29 0.02 12.74 3.83
CA GLN A 29 0.45 12.10 2.58
C GLN A 29 1.67 12.80 1.97
N ALA A 30 1.76 14.13 2.07
CA ALA A 30 2.90 14.90 1.60
C ALA A 30 4.15 14.64 2.46
N ALA A 31 4.01 14.66 3.79
CA ALA A 31 5.11 14.36 4.70
C ALA A 31 5.62 12.92 4.52
N MET A 32 4.71 11.98 4.33
CA MET A 32 5.04 10.57 4.10
C MET A 32 5.72 10.36 2.76
N SER A 33 5.27 10.99 1.68
CA SER A 33 5.90 10.83 0.36
C SER A 33 7.32 11.41 0.31
N ALA A 34 7.67 12.33 1.21
CA ALA A 34 9.03 12.82 1.38
C ALA A 34 9.98 11.74 1.93
N VAL A 35 9.46 10.72 2.62
CA VAL A 35 10.25 9.57 3.09
C VAL A 35 10.67 8.72 1.87
N PRO A 36 11.97 8.61 1.54
CA PRO A 36 12.41 8.02 0.27
C PRO A 36 11.99 6.56 0.07
N SER A 37 11.93 5.78 1.15
CA SER A 37 11.67 4.34 1.10
C SER A 37 10.20 3.96 1.24
N ILE A 38 9.30 4.88 1.60
CA ILE A 38 7.94 4.54 2.05
C ILE A 38 7.17 3.65 1.08
N PHE A 39 7.25 3.94 -0.22
CA PHE A 39 6.54 3.18 -1.24
C PHE A 39 7.14 1.78 -1.45
N ARG A 40 8.47 1.67 -1.35
CA ARG A 40 9.17 0.38 -1.43
C ARG A 40 8.86 -0.48 -0.20
N ASP A 41 8.87 0.12 0.97
CA ASP A 41 8.62 -0.57 2.24
C ASP A 41 7.18 -1.11 2.26
N LEU A 42 6.20 -0.28 1.88
CA LEU A 42 4.80 -0.68 1.76
C LEU A 42 4.59 -1.76 0.69
N ALA A 43 5.26 -1.67 -0.47
CA ALA A 43 5.20 -2.71 -1.49
C ALA A 43 5.80 -4.05 -1.01
N GLY A 44 6.90 -3.99 -0.25
CA GLY A 44 7.50 -5.17 0.37
C GLY A 44 6.55 -5.86 1.35
N LEU A 45 5.74 -5.09 2.08
CA LEU A 45 4.73 -5.63 2.99
C LEU A 45 3.59 -6.35 2.27
N LEU A 46 3.39 -6.18 0.96
CA LEU A 46 2.37 -6.94 0.21
C LEU A 46 2.69 -8.44 0.15
N GLY A 47 3.96 -8.82 0.33
CA GLY A 47 4.42 -10.21 0.31
C GLY A 47 4.46 -10.91 1.67
N THR A 48 4.07 -10.25 2.76
CA THR A 48 4.07 -10.90 4.09
C THR A 48 2.93 -11.91 4.22
N THR A 49 3.13 -12.92 5.06
CA THR A 49 2.09 -13.90 5.40
C THR A 49 1.06 -13.35 6.38
N ASP A 50 1.38 -12.29 7.13
CA ASP A 50 0.42 -11.63 8.03
C ASP A 50 -0.62 -10.83 7.25
N ARG A 51 -1.86 -11.33 7.27
CA ARG A 51 -2.99 -10.77 6.53
C ARG A 51 -3.32 -9.34 6.96
N GLU A 52 -3.22 -9.01 8.25
CA GLU A 52 -3.55 -7.65 8.71
C GLU A 52 -2.47 -6.65 8.33
N THR A 53 -1.18 -7.01 8.44
CA THR A 53 -0.09 -6.19 7.90
C THR A 53 -0.29 -5.91 6.41
N ARG A 54 -0.67 -6.92 5.60
CA ARG A 54 -1.03 -6.69 4.18
C ARG A 54 -2.20 -5.73 4.03
N CYS A 55 -3.26 -5.89 4.82
CA CYS A 55 -4.42 -5.00 4.78
C CYS A 55 -4.04 -3.54 5.03
N TYR A 56 -3.27 -3.27 6.08
CA TYR A 56 -2.80 -1.92 6.38
C TYR A 56 -1.86 -1.38 5.32
N ALA A 57 -0.96 -2.20 4.77
CA ALA A 57 -0.06 -1.79 3.70
C ALA A 57 -0.83 -1.41 2.42
N VAL A 58 -1.80 -2.24 2.01
CA VAL A 58 -2.66 -1.96 0.85
C VAL A 58 -3.50 -0.70 1.08
N GLY A 59 -4.10 -0.55 2.26
CA GLY A 59 -4.85 0.65 2.63
C GLY A 59 -3.99 1.91 2.57
N SER A 60 -2.74 1.83 3.05
CA SER A 60 -1.77 2.93 2.99
C SER A 60 -1.44 3.31 1.55
N LEU A 61 -1.15 2.33 0.68
CA LEU A 61 -0.91 2.58 -0.75
C LEU A 61 -2.13 3.19 -1.44
N ALA A 62 -3.34 2.72 -1.12
CA ALA A 62 -4.57 3.27 -1.66
C ALA A 62 -4.80 4.73 -1.24
N ASN A 63 -4.50 5.06 0.01
CA ASN A 63 -4.59 6.42 0.54
C ASN A 63 -3.54 7.33 -0.08
N LEU A 64 -2.27 6.92 -0.10
CA LEU A 64 -1.17 7.71 -0.68
C LEU A 64 -1.34 7.96 -2.17
N ALA A 65 -1.96 7.04 -2.91
CA ALA A 65 -2.29 7.21 -4.32
C ALA A 65 -3.53 8.09 -4.56
N TYR A 66 -4.35 8.36 -3.55
CA TYR A 66 -5.60 9.10 -3.73
C TYR A 66 -5.32 10.58 -4.02
N ARG A 67 -5.79 11.07 -5.18
CA ARG A 67 -5.67 12.48 -5.60
C ARG A 67 -4.23 13.04 -5.63
N SER A 68 -3.21 12.18 -5.73
CA SER A 68 -1.81 12.59 -5.83
C SER A 68 -1.13 11.95 -7.04
N PRO A 69 -1.08 12.64 -8.20
CA PRO A 69 -0.47 12.13 -9.42
C PRO A 69 1.00 11.75 -9.26
N ASP A 70 1.74 12.48 -8.45
CA ASP A 70 3.15 12.18 -8.20
C ASP A 70 3.32 10.93 -7.34
N ASN A 71 2.48 10.73 -6.32
CA ASN A 71 2.48 9.47 -5.57
C ASN A 71 2.03 8.29 -6.44
N GLN A 72 1.02 8.47 -7.30
CA GLN A 72 0.58 7.43 -8.24
C GLN A 72 1.73 6.96 -9.13
N ARG A 73 2.49 7.90 -9.73
CA ARG A 73 3.69 7.60 -10.53
C ARG A 73 4.79 6.93 -9.71
N ARG A 74 5.05 7.40 -8.50
CA ARG A 74 6.09 6.82 -7.63
C ARG A 74 5.74 5.40 -7.19
N ILE A 75 4.47 5.14 -6.87
CA ILE A 75 3.99 3.81 -6.51
C ILE A 75 4.05 2.85 -7.72
N SER A 76 3.61 3.30 -8.91
CA SER A 76 3.65 2.44 -10.11
C SER A 76 5.08 2.13 -10.56
N ALA A 77 6.04 3.01 -10.27
CA ALA A 77 7.46 2.79 -10.53
C ALA A 77 8.12 1.81 -9.53
N VAL A 78 7.48 1.45 -8.42
CA VAL A 78 8.03 0.47 -7.47
C VAL A 78 7.91 -0.94 -8.06
N PRO A 79 9.03 -1.67 -8.23
CA PRO A 79 9.00 -3.04 -8.73
C PRO A 79 8.11 -3.93 -7.86
N GLY A 80 7.23 -4.70 -8.50
CA GLY A 80 6.35 -5.65 -7.82
C GLY A 80 5.16 -5.04 -7.07
N ALA A 81 5.01 -3.70 -7.01
CA ALA A 81 3.87 -3.08 -6.34
C ALA A 81 2.53 -3.41 -7.03
N LEU A 82 2.46 -3.22 -8.36
CA LEU A 82 1.26 -3.55 -9.15
C LEU A 82 0.98 -5.05 -9.14
N GLU A 83 2.02 -5.87 -9.26
CA GLU A 83 1.91 -7.33 -9.24
C GLU A 83 1.40 -7.82 -7.87
N GLY A 84 1.93 -7.27 -6.77
CA GLY A 84 1.50 -7.60 -5.42
C GLY A 84 0.03 -7.27 -5.17
N LEU A 85 -0.42 -6.09 -5.61
CA LEU A 85 -1.83 -5.70 -5.53
C LEU A 85 -2.74 -6.63 -6.35
N ALA A 86 -2.34 -6.94 -7.59
CA ALA A 86 -3.09 -7.86 -8.45
C ALA A 86 -3.15 -9.28 -7.87
N ARG A 87 -2.03 -9.76 -7.28
CA ARG A 87 -1.97 -11.07 -6.64
C ARG A 87 -2.93 -11.15 -5.45
N ILE A 88 -2.99 -10.12 -4.62
CA ILE A 88 -3.93 -10.06 -3.49
C ILE A 88 -5.38 -10.21 -3.97
N LEU A 89 -5.77 -9.59 -5.08
CA LEU A 89 -7.12 -9.77 -5.64
C LEU A 89 -7.38 -11.21 -6.10
N ALA A 90 -6.35 -11.90 -6.61
CA ALA A 90 -6.48 -13.26 -7.11
C ALA A 90 -6.48 -14.31 -5.99
N THR A 91 -5.73 -14.07 -4.90
CA THR A 91 -5.49 -15.08 -3.86
C THR A 91 -6.34 -14.91 -2.60
N GLU A 92 -6.85 -13.72 -2.33
CA GLU A 92 -7.54 -13.39 -1.07
C GLU A 92 -9.06 -13.19 -1.28
N GLY A 93 -9.68 -14.03 -2.12
CA GLY A 93 -11.11 -13.93 -2.45
C GLY A 93 -12.06 -14.11 -1.26
N ASP A 94 -11.59 -14.72 -0.18
CA ASP A 94 -12.26 -14.85 1.12
C ASP A 94 -12.03 -13.63 2.05
N ALA A 95 -11.29 -12.62 1.59
CA ALA A 95 -10.96 -11.40 2.30
C ALA A 95 -11.55 -10.17 1.62
N PRO A 96 -12.87 -9.92 1.74
CA PRO A 96 -13.55 -8.87 0.99
C PRO A 96 -12.97 -7.48 1.26
N ASP A 97 -12.57 -7.19 2.51
CA ASP A 97 -11.95 -5.92 2.86
C ASP A 97 -10.59 -5.74 2.18
N LEU A 98 -9.73 -6.75 2.24
CA LEU A 98 -8.41 -6.71 1.62
C LEU A 98 -8.51 -6.57 0.08
N CYS A 99 -9.43 -7.31 -0.53
CA CYS A 99 -9.74 -7.18 -1.95
C CYS A 99 -10.25 -5.78 -2.30
N ARG A 100 -11.16 -5.22 -1.51
CA ARG A 100 -11.68 -3.85 -1.72
C ARG A 100 -10.56 -2.81 -1.63
N HIS A 101 -9.68 -2.91 -0.65
CA HIS A 101 -8.55 -1.99 -0.52
C HIS A 101 -7.59 -2.15 -1.71
N SER A 102 -7.33 -3.37 -2.18
CA SER A 102 -6.44 -3.60 -3.31
C SER A 102 -7.02 -3.07 -4.62
N ALA A 103 -8.31 -3.32 -4.87
CA ALA A 103 -9.02 -2.76 -6.01
C ALA A 103 -9.01 -1.22 -5.99
N ARG A 104 -9.22 -0.62 -4.81
CA ARG A 104 -9.13 0.84 -4.62
C ARG A 104 -7.71 1.36 -4.89
N ALA A 105 -6.68 0.66 -4.42
CA ALA A 105 -5.28 1.04 -4.67
C ALA A 105 -4.99 1.06 -6.17
N LEU A 106 -5.31 -0.03 -6.88
CA LEU A 106 -5.15 -0.12 -8.33
C LEU A 106 -5.94 0.97 -9.06
N ALA A 107 -7.19 1.20 -8.68
CA ALA A 107 -8.02 2.26 -9.29
C ALA A 107 -7.41 3.65 -9.10
N ASN A 108 -6.84 3.93 -7.92
CA ASN A 108 -6.18 5.20 -7.64
C ASN A 108 -4.88 5.35 -8.42
N ILE A 109 -4.06 4.29 -8.51
CA ILE A 109 -2.78 4.31 -9.24
C ILE A 109 -3.00 4.48 -10.76
N SER A 110 -3.99 3.78 -11.32
CA SER A 110 -4.30 3.83 -12.76
C SER A 110 -4.73 5.22 -13.24
N ARG A 111 -5.30 6.06 -12.36
CA ARG A 111 -5.66 7.45 -12.69
C ARG A 111 -4.44 8.33 -12.99
N GLY A 112 -3.25 7.96 -12.52
CA GLY A 112 -2.01 8.69 -12.77
C GLY A 112 -1.30 8.34 -14.07
N GLY A 113 -1.75 7.28 -14.76
CA GLY A 113 -1.21 6.85 -16.05
C GLY A 113 -1.78 7.58 -17.27
N GLY A 114 -2.86 8.34 -17.09
CA GLY A 114 -3.54 9.10 -18.16
C GLY A 114 -2.99 10.50 -18.42
N GLY A 115 -1.73 10.77 -18.07
CA GLY A 115 -1.05 12.03 -18.36
C GLY A 115 -0.40 12.03 -19.74
N GLY A 116 -1.19 11.78 -20.78
CA GLY A 116 -0.77 11.87 -22.18
C GLY A 116 -1.80 12.67 -22.99
N GLY A 117 -1.53 13.97 -23.14
CA GLY A 117 -2.00 14.79 -24.27
C GLY A 117 -3.39 15.44 -24.15
N GLY A 118 -3.41 16.77 -24.11
CA GLY A 118 -4.56 17.58 -24.56
C GLY A 118 -4.90 18.77 -23.67
N GLY A 119 -4.47 19.98 -24.09
CA GLY A 119 -4.90 21.27 -23.53
C GLY A 119 -3.76 22.21 -23.24
#